data_AF-A0A4R0XW52-F1
#
_entry.id   AF-A0A4R0XW52-F1
#
_cell.length_a   1.000
_cell.length_b   1.000
_cell.length_c   1.000
_cell.angle_alpha   90.00
_cell.angle_beta   90.00
_cell.angle_gamma   90.00
#
_symmetry.space_group_name_H-M   'P 1'
#
loop_
_entity.id
_entity.type
_entity.pdbx_description
1 polymer ?
#
loop_
_entity_poly.entity_id
_entity_poly.type
_entity_poly.pdbx_seq_one_letter_code
_entity_poly.pdbx_strand_id
1 'polypeptide(L)'
;MKKYTTKEITQILAKEITMGKYKRNSKLPSEAQLSIKYGISRAITNKVFANLKEMDLVYSIAHQGYFVAEWFSGITTPYHFKYNIDNVEIEEIEGDIKLKDFILSRDLIIKGKTFKKEMYSDGKKIIVSQILCSKSLTRMQNFSIEDSTTDFMNLSKILSSITKFVQFEKDDCFGEKMQLIEYKIYYGKEDIYAISRNAISHKFYKQSKKEKPF
;
A
#
# COMPACT_ATOMS: atom_id res chain seq x y z
N MET A 1 -25.69 -10.80 -15.77
CA MET A 1 -25.35 -9.97 -14.59
C MET A 1 -24.05 -10.50 -14.00
N LYS A 2 -23.01 -9.68 -13.82
CA LYS A 2 -21.72 -10.14 -13.26
C LYS A 2 -21.93 -10.52 -11.79
N LYS A 3 -21.56 -11.75 -11.41
CA LYS A 3 -21.68 -12.24 -10.03
C LYS A 3 -20.39 -11.95 -9.29
N TYR A 4 -20.45 -11.08 -8.29
CA TYR A 4 -19.29 -10.76 -7.45
C TYR A 4 -19.15 -11.74 -6.29
N THR A 5 -17.92 -12.17 -6.04
CA THR A 5 -17.54 -12.96 -4.88
C THR A 5 -17.18 -12.06 -3.69
N THR A 6 -17.22 -12.61 -2.47
CA THR A 6 -16.75 -11.89 -1.27
C THR A 6 -15.31 -11.40 -1.43
N LYS A 7 -14.44 -12.22 -2.04
CA LYS A 7 -13.02 -11.90 -2.24
C LYS A 7 -12.85 -10.68 -3.16
N GLU A 8 -13.55 -10.67 -4.29
CA GLU A 8 -13.47 -9.55 -5.25
C GLU A 8 -13.94 -8.24 -4.63
N ILE A 9 -15.07 -8.22 -3.92
CA ILE A 9 -15.56 -6.99 -3.27
C ILE A 9 -14.63 -6.53 -2.15
N THR A 10 -14.08 -7.47 -1.37
CA THR A 10 -13.07 -7.15 -0.35
C THR A 10 -11.86 -6.48 -0.99
N GLN A 11 -11.35 -7.02 -2.09
CA GLN A 11 -10.21 -6.45 -2.81
C GLN A 11 -10.53 -5.07 -3.40
N ILE A 12 -11.72 -4.87 -3.98
CA ILE A 12 -12.16 -3.58 -4.51
C ILE A 12 -12.22 -2.54 -3.39
N LEU A 13 -12.90 -2.84 -2.27
CA LEU A 13 -13.03 -1.87 -1.17
C LEU A 13 -11.70 -1.62 -0.47
N ALA A 14 -10.87 -2.64 -0.27
CA ALA A 14 -9.55 -2.48 0.29
C ALA A 14 -8.69 -1.55 -0.57
N LYS A 15 -8.67 -1.76 -1.90
CA LYS A 15 -8.00 -0.88 -2.86
C LYS A 15 -8.54 0.55 -2.79
N GLU A 16 -9.87 0.73 -2.83
CA GLU A 16 -10.49 2.05 -2.72
C GLU A 16 -10.08 2.77 -1.42
N ILE A 17 -10.09 2.06 -0.29
CA ILE A 17 -9.64 2.59 0.99
C ILE A 17 -8.17 2.99 0.88
N THR A 18 -7.27 2.08 0.52
CA THR A 18 -5.82 2.35 0.60
C THR A 18 -5.26 3.29 -0.47
N MET A 19 -6.03 3.54 -1.54
CA MET A 19 -5.80 4.62 -2.50
C MET A 19 -6.38 5.97 -2.05
N GLY A 20 -7.01 6.04 -0.88
CA GLY A 20 -7.51 7.29 -0.31
C GLY A 20 -8.88 7.75 -0.83
N LYS A 21 -9.64 6.90 -1.55
CA LYS A 21 -11.00 7.24 -2.00
C LYS A 21 -11.92 7.60 -0.83
N TYR A 22 -11.73 6.92 0.30
CA TYR A 22 -12.41 7.20 1.55
C TYR A 22 -11.42 7.82 2.53
N LYS A 23 -11.78 8.96 3.14
CA LYS A 23 -10.93 9.62 4.14
C LYS A 23 -10.88 8.79 5.43
N ARG A 24 -9.82 8.98 6.22
CA ARG A 24 -9.74 8.39 7.57
C ARG A 24 -10.93 8.81 8.42
N ASN A 25 -11.44 7.91 9.25
CA ASN A 25 -12.64 8.10 10.07
C ASN A 25 -13.91 8.46 9.27
N SER A 26 -13.89 8.38 7.94
CA SER A 26 -15.10 8.57 7.14
C SER A 26 -15.93 7.30 7.12
N LYS A 27 -17.25 7.49 7.06
CA LYS A 27 -18.22 6.42 6.99
C LYS A 27 -18.20 5.78 5.60
N LEU A 28 -18.11 4.45 5.56
CA LEU A 28 -18.23 3.66 4.34
C LEU A 28 -19.71 3.50 3.93
N PRO A 29 -19.98 3.16 2.65
CA PRO A 29 -21.32 2.77 2.23
C PRO A 29 -21.87 1.66 3.13
N SER A 30 -23.15 1.75 3.51
CA SER A 30 -23.81 0.75 4.36
C SER A 30 -23.90 -0.62 3.68
N GLU A 31 -24.17 -1.65 4.49
CA GLU A 31 -24.38 -3.02 3.97
C GLU A 31 -25.48 -3.08 2.90
N ALA A 32 -26.58 -2.33 3.11
CA ALA A 32 -27.66 -2.24 2.13
C ALA A 32 -27.22 -1.56 0.84
N GLN A 33 -26.45 -0.47 0.93
CA GLN A 33 -25.94 0.24 -0.25
C GLN A 33 -24.97 -0.63 -1.06
N LEU A 34 -24.07 -1.38 -0.41
CA LEU A 34 -23.17 -2.31 -1.09
C LEU A 34 -23.92 -3.48 -1.72
N SER A 35 -24.93 -4.02 -1.01
CA SER A 35 -25.80 -5.07 -1.52
C SER A 35 -26.49 -4.66 -2.83
N ILE A 36 -27.05 -3.46 -2.87
CA ILE A 36 -27.67 -2.89 -4.07
C ILE A 36 -26.63 -2.63 -5.16
N LYS A 37 -25.52 -1.97 -4.82
CA LYS A 37 -24.47 -1.56 -5.78
C LYS A 37 -23.86 -2.76 -6.53
N TYR A 38 -23.62 -3.86 -5.82
CA TYR A 38 -22.94 -5.03 -6.39
C TYR A 38 -23.87 -6.22 -6.66
N GLY A 39 -25.17 -6.10 -6.38
CA GLY A 39 -26.13 -7.20 -6.54
C GLY A 39 -25.79 -8.42 -5.67
N ILE A 40 -25.27 -8.19 -4.46
CA ILE A 40 -24.83 -9.24 -3.53
C ILE A 40 -25.76 -9.35 -2.33
N SER A 41 -25.82 -10.51 -1.68
CA SER A 41 -26.61 -10.69 -0.46
C SER A 41 -26.01 -9.93 0.74
N ARG A 42 -26.82 -9.67 1.76
CA ARG A 42 -26.34 -9.13 3.05
C ARG A 42 -25.27 -10.02 3.67
N ALA A 43 -25.42 -11.35 3.62
CA ALA A 43 -24.42 -12.28 4.14
C ALA A 43 -23.04 -12.12 3.48
N ILE A 44 -22.99 -11.89 2.16
CA ILE A 44 -21.73 -11.59 1.45
C ILE A 44 -21.17 -10.26 1.93
N THR A 45 -22.01 -9.24 2.05
CA THR A 45 -21.61 -7.90 2.48
C THR A 45 -21.04 -7.89 3.90
N ASN A 46 -21.66 -8.63 4.82
CA ASN A 46 -21.17 -8.79 6.20
C ASN A 46 -19.79 -9.45 6.21
N LYS A 47 -19.58 -10.49 5.37
CA LYS A 47 -18.29 -11.16 5.25
C LYS A 47 -17.20 -10.27 4.66
N VAL A 48 -17.56 -9.38 3.72
CA VAL A 48 -16.65 -8.36 3.20
C VAL A 48 -16.17 -7.44 4.33
N PHE A 49 -17.07 -6.89 5.13
CA PHE A 49 -16.69 -6.01 6.25
C PHE A 49 -15.90 -6.74 7.34
N ALA A 50 -16.23 -8.01 7.62
CA ALA A 50 -15.45 -8.85 8.53
C ALA A 50 -14.00 -8.98 8.04
N ASN A 51 -13.78 -9.31 6.76
CA ASN A 51 -12.44 -9.40 6.18
C ASN A 51 -11.68 -8.06 6.26
N LEU A 52 -12.35 -6.93 5.94
CA LEU A 52 -11.72 -5.61 6.02
C LEU A 52 -11.33 -5.24 7.46
N LYS A 53 -12.12 -5.69 8.45
CA LYS A 53 -11.84 -5.49 9.88
C LYS A 53 -10.67 -6.36 10.35
N GLU A 54 -10.58 -7.61 9.90
CA GLU A 54 -9.41 -8.48 10.14
C GLU A 54 -8.11 -7.90 9.56
N MET A 55 -8.21 -7.10 8.49
CA MET A 55 -7.08 -6.40 7.88
C MET A 55 -6.79 -5.04 8.54
N ASP A 56 -7.53 -4.67 9.59
CA ASP A 56 -7.46 -3.37 10.26
C ASP A 56 -7.65 -2.16 9.32
N LEU A 57 -8.38 -2.35 8.21
CA LEU A 57 -8.71 -1.28 7.27
C LEU A 57 -9.92 -0.46 7.74
N VAL A 58 -10.78 -1.08 8.56
CA VAL A 58 -12.04 -0.49 9.02
C VAL A 58 -12.32 -0.84 10.48
N TYR A 59 -13.12 0.00 11.13
CA TYR A 59 -13.75 -0.30 12.41
C TYR A 59 -15.27 -0.10 12.31
N SER A 60 -16.00 -0.64 13.29
CA SER A 60 -17.46 -0.57 13.33
C SER A 60 -17.92 0.20 14.56
N ILE A 61 -18.87 1.10 14.41
CA ILE A 61 -19.61 1.71 15.52
C ILE A 61 -21.03 1.13 15.51
N ALA A 62 -21.47 0.59 16.65
CA ALA A 62 -22.80 0.00 16.78
C ALA A 62 -23.89 0.97 16.30
N HIS A 63 -24.81 0.47 15.48
CA HIS A 63 -25.90 1.22 14.84
C HIS A 63 -25.50 2.37 13.90
N GLN A 64 -24.21 2.69 13.77
CA GLN A 64 -23.72 3.76 12.90
C GLN A 64 -23.03 3.23 11.64
N GLY A 65 -22.54 2.00 11.65
CA GLY A 65 -21.96 1.31 10.49
C GLY A 65 -20.43 1.19 10.57
N TYR A 66 -19.79 1.14 9.40
CA TYR A 66 -18.35 0.93 9.27
C TYR A 66 -17.64 2.21 8.83
N PHE A 67 -16.43 2.40 9.35
CA PHE A 67 -15.61 3.60 9.17
C PHE A 67 -14.19 3.19 8.81
N VAL A 68 -13.53 4.00 7.99
CA VAL A 68 -12.11 3.79 7.65
C VAL A 68 -11.25 4.00 8.89
N ALA A 69 -10.35 3.06 9.17
CA ALA A 69 -9.45 3.16 10.31
C ALA A 69 -8.58 4.43 10.27
N GLU A 70 -8.41 5.08 11.42
CA GLU A 70 -7.47 6.19 11.57
C GLU A 70 -6.01 5.69 11.49
N TRP A 71 -5.78 4.51 12.09
CA TRP A 71 -4.50 3.85 12.21
C TRP A 71 -4.63 2.43 11.68
N PHE A 72 -3.88 2.13 10.63
CA PHE A 72 -3.76 0.78 10.11
C PHE A 72 -2.74 0.04 10.98
N SER A 73 -3.16 -0.97 11.74
CA SER A 73 -2.22 -1.85 12.48
C SER A 73 -1.52 -2.88 11.60
N GLY A 74 -1.84 -2.91 10.30
CA GLY A 74 -1.06 -3.62 9.29
C GLY A 74 0.40 -3.15 9.25
N ILE A 75 1.27 -4.01 8.70
CA ILE A 75 2.74 -3.88 8.73
C ILE A 75 3.25 -2.51 8.22
N THR A 76 2.50 -1.82 7.34
CA THR A 76 2.80 -0.43 6.96
C THR A 76 1.52 0.38 6.68
N THR A 77 1.44 1.61 7.20
CA THR A 77 0.41 2.59 6.80
C THR A 77 0.51 2.91 5.31
N PRO A 78 -0.59 2.86 4.53
CA PRO A 78 -0.58 3.24 3.12
C PRO A 78 -0.17 4.70 2.92
N TYR A 79 0.67 4.96 1.90
CA TYR A 79 1.18 6.32 1.65
C TYR A 79 0.08 7.33 1.29
N HIS A 80 -0.98 6.90 0.59
CA HIS A 80 -2.09 7.78 0.21
C HIS A 80 -2.74 8.40 1.44
N PHE A 81 -2.92 7.62 2.49
CA PHE A 81 -3.36 8.16 3.76
C PHE A 81 -2.30 9.03 4.38
N LYS A 82 -1.08 8.50 4.57
CA LYS A 82 -0.04 9.16 5.37
C LYS A 82 0.28 10.57 4.84
N TYR A 83 0.28 10.75 3.52
CA TYR A 83 0.73 11.97 2.87
C TYR A 83 -0.33 12.64 1.96
N ASN A 84 -1.59 12.20 2.01
CA ASN A 84 -2.68 12.76 1.21
C ASN A 84 -2.35 12.78 -0.30
N ILE A 85 -1.94 11.63 -0.84
CA ILE A 85 -1.58 11.50 -2.25
C ILE A 85 -2.85 11.59 -3.10
N ASP A 86 -2.85 12.46 -4.11
CA ASP A 86 -3.94 12.67 -5.05
C ASP A 86 -3.62 12.23 -6.49
N ASN A 87 -2.33 12.12 -6.83
CA ASN A 87 -1.87 11.67 -8.14
C ASN A 87 -0.62 10.78 -8.02
N VAL A 88 -0.53 9.79 -8.91
CA VAL A 88 0.60 8.86 -9.00
C VAL A 88 0.95 8.64 -10.47
N GLU A 89 2.19 8.92 -10.83
CA GLU A 89 2.77 8.62 -12.13
C GLU A 89 3.65 7.39 -12.03
N ILE A 90 3.59 6.50 -13.01
CA ILE A 90 4.29 5.21 -12.98
C ILE A 90 4.97 4.93 -14.32
N GLU A 91 6.22 4.50 -14.25
CA GLU A 91 7.00 4.04 -15.40
C GLU A 91 7.78 2.77 -15.05
N GLU A 92 7.89 1.83 -15.98
CA GLU A 92 8.85 0.73 -15.88
C GLU A 92 10.23 1.27 -16.28
N ILE A 93 11.24 1.03 -15.46
CA ILE A 93 12.60 1.55 -15.67
C ILE A 93 13.61 0.40 -15.79
N GLU A 94 14.60 0.62 -16.64
CA GLU A 94 15.79 -0.23 -16.80
C GLU A 94 17.05 0.58 -16.46
N GLY A 95 18.18 -0.10 -16.23
CA GLY A 95 19.47 0.58 -16.07
C GLY A 95 19.86 0.88 -14.63
N ASP A 96 20.48 2.05 -14.38
CA ASP A 96 21.05 2.45 -13.08
C ASP A 96 19.95 2.84 -12.09
N ILE A 97 19.72 1.98 -11.11
CA ILE A 97 18.62 2.07 -10.16
C ILE A 97 19.27 2.38 -8.81
N LYS A 98 18.87 3.49 -8.15
CA LYS A 98 19.34 3.89 -6.81
C LYS A 98 19.11 2.82 -5.72
N LEU A 99 18.35 1.76 -6.04
CA LEU A 99 18.12 0.58 -5.22
C LEU A 99 19.23 -0.48 -5.31
N LYS A 100 20.05 -0.50 -6.38
CA LYS A 100 21.07 -1.53 -6.61
C LYS A 100 22.09 -1.63 -5.48
N ASP A 101 22.62 -0.50 -5.04
CA ASP A 101 23.63 -0.46 -3.98
C ASP A 101 23.08 -1.04 -2.68
N PHE A 102 21.82 -0.72 -2.36
CA PHE A 102 21.14 -1.31 -1.21
C PHE A 102 21.01 -2.83 -1.32
N ILE A 103 20.60 -3.34 -2.49
CA ILE A 103 20.47 -4.78 -2.75
C ILE A 103 21.82 -5.50 -2.59
N LEU A 104 22.88 -4.95 -3.19
CA LEU A 104 24.24 -5.51 -3.13
C LEU A 104 24.80 -5.49 -1.71
N SER A 105 24.65 -4.38 -0.98
CA SER A 105 25.14 -4.23 0.40
C SER A 105 24.50 -5.20 1.42
N ARG A 106 23.43 -5.89 1.01
CA ARG A 106 22.63 -6.79 1.84
C ARG A 106 22.64 -8.22 1.32
N ASP A 107 23.44 -8.52 0.30
CA ASP A 107 23.50 -9.84 -0.36
C ASP A 107 22.12 -10.37 -0.79
N LEU A 108 21.21 -9.47 -1.20
CA LEU A 108 19.85 -9.83 -1.57
C LEU A 108 19.81 -10.32 -3.02
N ILE A 109 19.18 -11.47 -3.25
CA ILE A 109 19.03 -12.06 -4.58
C ILE A 109 17.57 -11.95 -5.02
N ILE A 110 17.32 -11.06 -5.99
CA ILE A 110 16.02 -10.89 -6.62
C ILE A 110 16.21 -10.49 -8.09
N LYS A 111 15.39 -11.04 -8.98
CA LYS A 111 15.35 -10.68 -10.40
C LYS A 111 13.92 -10.40 -10.81
N GLY A 112 13.73 -9.34 -11.59
CA GLY A 112 12.44 -8.99 -12.14
C GLY A 112 12.42 -7.59 -12.71
N LYS A 113 11.27 -6.92 -12.62
CA LYS A 113 11.02 -5.61 -13.22
C LYS A 113 11.12 -4.52 -12.18
N THR A 114 11.68 -3.38 -12.56
CA THR A 114 11.75 -2.21 -11.69
C THR A 114 10.77 -1.16 -12.16
N PHE A 115 10.01 -0.61 -11.23
CA PHE A 115 9.06 0.46 -11.49
C PHE A 115 9.45 1.70 -10.71
N LYS A 116 9.38 2.86 -11.35
CA LYS A 116 9.43 4.15 -10.67
C LYS A 116 8.02 4.66 -10.50
N LYS A 117 7.69 5.11 -9.28
CA LYS A 117 6.46 5.81 -8.97
C LYS A 117 6.77 7.21 -8.46
N GLU A 118 6.18 8.23 -9.06
CA GLU A 118 6.19 9.58 -8.53
C GLU A 118 4.81 9.89 -7.95
N MET A 119 4.75 10.23 -6.66
CA MET A 119 3.50 10.48 -5.95
C MET A 119 3.41 11.95 -5.60
N TYR A 120 2.21 12.51 -5.79
CA TYR A 120 1.94 13.93 -5.67
C TYR A 120 0.85 14.20 -4.62
N SER A 121 0.92 15.37 -3.99
CA SER A 121 -0.10 15.92 -3.13
C SER A 121 -0.22 17.41 -3.41
N ASP A 122 -1.44 17.87 -3.72
CA ASP A 122 -1.75 19.24 -4.14
C ASP A 122 -0.81 19.72 -5.27
N GLY A 123 -0.60 18.84 -6.27
CA GLY A 123 0.26 19.09 -7.43
C GLY A 123 1.76 19.09 -7.15
N LYS A 124 2.20 18.82 -5.91
CA LYS A 124 3.61 18.77 -5.53
C LYS A 124 4.09 17.33 -5.41
N LYS A 125 5.23 17.02 -6.02
CA LYS A 125 5.90 15.72 -5.86
C LYS A 125 6.38 15.55 -4.43
N ILE A 126 5.93 14.50 -3.76
CA ILE A 126 6.22 14.25 -2.33
C ILE A 126 6.93 12.93 -2.06
N ILE A 127 6.78 11.93 -2.94
CA ILE A 127 7.48 10.64 -2.84
C ILE A 127 7.95 10.21 -4.21
N VAL A 128 9.19 9.72 -4.29
CA VAL A 128 9.70 8.99 -5.46
C VAL A 128 10.09 7.60 -5.01
N SER A 129 9.37 6.60 -5.52
CA SER A 129 9.60 5.19 -5.21
C SER A 129 10.28 4.49 -6.38
N GLN A 130 11.26 3.65 -6.10
CA GLN A 130 11.73 2.60 -7.02
C GLN A 130 11.37 1.25 -6.41
N ILE A 131 10.67 0.40 -7.16
CA ILE A 131 10.16 -0.89 -6.68
C ILE A 131 10.63 -1.98 -7.64
N LEU A 132 11.55 -2.82 -7.17
CA LEU A 132 11.95 -4.04 -7.86
C LEU A 132 10.99 -5.16 -7.47
N CYS A 133 10.17 -5.60 -8.42
CA CYS A 133 9.21 -6.69 -8.25
C CYS A 133 9.77 -7.97 -8.87
N SER A 134 9.70 -9.08 -8.14
CA SER A 134 10.16 -10.39 -8.63
C SER A 134 9.32 -10.87 -9.82
N LYS A 135 9.89 -11.80 -10.61
CA LYS A 135 9.13 -12.49 -11.67
C LYS A 135 7.93 -13.27 -11.12
N SER A 136 8.04 -13.84 -9.92
CA SER A 136 6.96 -14.57 -9.27
C SER A 136 5.79 -13.64 -8.95
N LEU A 137 6.06 -12.44 -8.43
CA LEU A 137 5.04 -11.43 -8.12
C LEU A 137 4.38 -10.87 -9.39
N THR A 138 5.18 -10.47 -10.38
CA THR A 138 4.67 -9.82 -11.60
C THR A 138 3.83 -10.74 -12.49
N ARG A 139 3.96 -12.06 -12.35
CA ARG A 139 3.15 -13.06 -13.08
C ARG A 139 1.84 -13.41 -12.39
N MET A 140 1.61 -12.93 -11.18
CA MET A 140 0.39 -13.26 -10.43
C MET A 140 -0.83 -12.62 -11.08
N GLN A 141 -1.93 -13.36 -11.06
CA GLN A 141 -3.20 -12.85 -11.56
C GLN A 141 -3.60 -11.58 -10.79
N ASN A 142 -4.02 -10.55 -11.53
CA ASN A 142 -4.44 -9.25 -11.00
C ASN A 142 -3.33 -8.45 -10.30
N PHE A 143 -2.06 -8.83 -10.45
CA PHE A 143 -0.97 -7.93 -10.03
C PHE A 143 -1.05 -6.66 -10.87
N SER A 144 -1.14 -5.52 -10.19
CA SER A 144 -1.01 -4.21 -10.80
C SER A 144 0.00 -3.41 -10.00
N ILE A 145 0.94 -2.79 -10.71
CA ILE A 145 1.84 -1.84 -10.07
C ILE A 145 1.11 -0.54 -9.72
N GLU A 146 -0.04 -0.21 -10.31
CA GLU A 146 -0.81 0.98 -9.92
C GLU A 146 -1.31 0.89 -8.48
N ASP A 147 -1.57 -0.33 -8.03
CA ASP A 147 -2.06 -0.61 -6.70
C ASP A 147 -0.95 -0.47 -5.66
N SER A 148 -1.37 -0.40 -4.40
CA SER A 148 -0.47 -0.57 -3.28
C SER A 148 0.08 -1.99 -3.28
N THR A 149 1.39 -2.11 -3.48
CA THR A 149 2.08 -3.41 -3.50
C THR A 149 1.89 -4.16 -2.19
N THR A 150 1.90 -3.46 -1.05
CA THR A 150 1.65 -4.04 0.26
C THR A 150 0.25 -4.64 0.36
N ASP A 151 -0.76 -3.91 -0.11
CA ASP A 151 -2.16 -4.36 0.00
C ASP A 151 -2.43 -5.51 -0.94
N PHE A 152 -1.88 -5.47 -2.16
CA PHE A 152 -1.96 -6.60 -3.09
C PHE A 152 -1.43 -7.89 -2.44
N MET A 153 -0.25 -7.84 -1.82
CA MET A 153 0.34 -9.02 -1.19
C MET A 153 -0.42 -9.48 0.07
N ASN A 154 -0.90 -8.54 0.90
CA ASN A 154 -1.72 -8.84 2.07
C ASN A 154 -3.06 -9.50 1.68
N LEU A 155 -3.78 -8.90 0.72
CA LEU A 155 -5.05 -9.42 0.22
C LEU A 155 -4.90 -10.78 -0.47
N SER A 156 -3.75 -11.00 -1.11
CA SER A 156 -3.42 -12.27 -1.73
C SER A 156 -2.92 -13.32 -0.72
N LYS A 157 -2.74 -12.95 0.56
CA LYS A 157 -2.23 -13.81 1.64
C LYS A 157 -0.88 -14.46 1.32
N ILE A 158 -0.03 -13.73 0.60
CA ILE A 158 1.29 -14.21 0.18
C ILE A 158 2.43 -13.55 0.96
N LEU A 159 2.17 -12.41 1.59
CA LEU A 159 3.16 -11.72 2.40
C LEU A 159 3.41 -12.47 3.71
N SER A 160 4.67 -12.87 3.95
CA SER A 160 5.10 -13.45 5.22
C SER A 160 5.57 -12.37 6.19
N SER A 161 6.37 -11.42 5.72
CA SER A 161 6.90 -10.32 6.53
C SER A 161 7.38 -9.15 5.68
N ILE A 162 7.55 -7.98 6.30
CA ILE A 162 8.24 -6.83 5.71
C ILE A 162 9.35 -6.39 6.66
N THR A 163 10.56 -6.24 6.13
CA THR A 163 11.65 -5.56 6.84
C THR A 163 11.77 -4.15 6.31
N LYS A 164 11.75 -3.17 7.22
CA LYS A 164 11.82 -1.74 6.91
C LYS A 164 13.13 -1.14 7.43
N PHE A 165 13.79 -0.36 6.58
CA PHE A 165 14.95 0.46 6.94
C PHE A 165 14.65 1.91 6.63
N VAL A 166 15.12 2.81 7.47
CA VAL A 166 14.95 4.25 7.31
C VAL A 166 16.30 4.91 7.56
N GLN A 167 16.78 5.68 6.59
CA GLN A 167 18.05 6.40 6.69
C GLN A 167 18.01 7.69 5.86
N PHE A 168 18.95 8.60 6.12
CA PHE A 168 19.14 9.78 5.28
C PHE A 168 20.17 9.49 4.19
N GLU A 169 19.87 9.84 2.95
CA GLU A 169 20.81 9.71 1.83
C GLU A 169 20.83 10.97 0.98
N LYS A 170 21.92 11.14 0.22
CA LYS A 170 21.98 12.17 -0.81
C LYS A 170 21.04 11.79 -1.95
N ASP A 171 20.03 12.60 -2.19
CA ASP A 171 19.07 12.38 -3.25
C ASP A 171 18.40 13.69 -3.69
N ASP A 172 18.56 14.03 -4.95
CA ASP A 172 18.13 15.27 -5.59
C ASP A 172 16.72 15.21 -6.20
N CYS A 173 15.96 14.12 -6.01
CA CYS A 173 14.62 13.95 -6.58
C CYS A 173 13.60 15.07 -6.22
N PHE A 174 13.88 15.86 -5.18
CA PHE A 174 13.07 17.00 -4.77
C PHE A 174 13.85 18.34 -4.77
N GLY A 175 15.02 18.38 -5.41
CA GLY A 175 15.89 19.58 -5.45
C GLY A 175 16.65 19.87 -4.15
N GLU A 176 16.66 18.93 -3.19
CA GLU A 176 17.36 19.08 -1.91
C GLU A 176 18.50 18.08 -1.83
N LYS A 177 19.53 18.36 -1.02
CA LYS A 177 20.74 17.52 -1.00
C LYS A 177 20.61 16.22 -0.20
N MET A 178 19.68 16.14 0.75
CA MET A 178 19.48 14.97 1.61
C MET A 178 17.99 14.67 1.72
N GLN A 179 17.62 13.40 1.60
CA GLN A 179 16.25 12.93 1.76
C GLN A 179 16.19 11.81 2.78
N LEU A 180 15.02 11.69 3.41
CA LEU A 180 14.70 10.48 4.14
C LEU A 180 14.34 9.38 3.13
N ILE A 181 15.09 8.30 3.17
CA ILE A 181 14.89 7.12 2.34
C ILE A 181 14.34 5.99 3.19
N GLU A 182 13.20 5.44 2.76
CA GLU A 182 12.59 4.26 3.34
C GLU A 182 12.75 3.07 2.41
N TYR A 183 13.56 2.10 2.83
CA TYR A 183 13.65 0.80 2.17
C TYR A 183 12.68 -0.19 2.78
N LYS A 184 12.07 -1.03 1.94
CA LYS A 184 11.25 -2.16 2.37
C LYS A 184 11.62 -3.40 1.58
N ILE A 185 11.77 -4.51 2.26
CA ILE A 185 11.91 -5.84 1.67
C ILE A 185 10.65 -6.62 1.99
N TYR A 186 9.98 -7.14 0.96
CA TYR A 186 8.73 -7.89 1.08
C TYR A 186 9.02 -9.38 0.90
N TYR A 187 8.93 -10.14 1.98
CA TYR A 187 9.21 -11.58 1.99
C TYR A 187 7.92 -12.36 1.75
N GLY A 188 7.97 -13.28 0.80
CA GLY A 188 7.02 -14.37 0.64
C GLY A 188 7.38 -15.57 1.50
N LYS A 189 6.73 -16.71 1.26
CA LYS A 189 7.10 -17.97 1.92
C LYS A 189 8.38 -18.57 1.35
N GLU A 190 8.63 -18.37 0.05
CA GLU A 190 9.72 -19.05 -0.67
C GLU A 190 10.75 -18.09 -1.27
N ASP A 191 10.41 -16.81 -1.44
CA ASP A 191 11.28 -15.82 -2.07
C ASP A 191 11.01 -14.39 -1.58
N ILE A 192 11.83 -13.45 -2.06
CA ILE A 192 11.57 -12.01 -1.92
C ILE A 192 10.66 -11.59 -3.08
N TYR A 193 9.47 -11.10 -2.77
CA TYR A 193 8.51 -10.65 -3.79
C TYR A 193 8.83 -9.27 -4.31
N ALA A 194 9.27 -8.37 -3.44
CA ALA A 194 9.66 -7.03 -3.86
C ALA A 194 10.70 -6.41 -2.94
N ILE A 195 11.42 -5.43 -3.47
CA ILE A 195 12.23 -4.49 -2.70
C ILE A 195 11.87 -3.09 -3.17
N SER A 196 11.56 -2.18 -2.25
CA SER A 196 11.28 -0.78 -2.59
C SER A 196 12.24 0.17 -1.90
N ARG A 197 12.66 1.20 -2.61
CA ARG A 197 13.30 2.42 -2.11
C ARG A 197 12.30 3.56 -2.25
N ASN A 198 12.01 4.29 -1.18
CA ASN A 198 11.06 5.39 -1.20
C ASN A 198 11.75 6.66 -0.68
N ALA A 199 12.10 7.58 -1.57
CA ALA A 199 12.57 8.91 -1.20
C ALA A 199 11.37 9.76 -0.84
N ILE A 200 11.36 10.34 0.37
CA ILE A 200 10.26 11.14 0.89
C ILE A 200 10.75 12.58 1.07
N SER A 201 10.00 13.53 0.50
CA SER A 201 10.32 14.95 0.65
C SER A 201 10.32 15.37 2.13
N HIS A 202 11.40 16.03 2.56
CA HIS A 202 11.55 16.49 3.95
C HIS A 202 10.40 17.39 4.42
N LYS A 203 9.82 18.18 3.50
CA LYS A 203 8.74 19.14 3.77
C LYS A 203 7.43 18.44 4.17
N PHE A 204 7.30 17.17 3.84
CA PHE A 204 6.07 16.38 4.01
C PHE A 204 6.24 15.22 4.99
N TYR A 205 7.47 14.97 5.46
CA TYR A 205 7.70 13.89 6.39
C TYR A 205 7.04 14.16 7.76
N LYS A 206 6.15 13.26 8.16
CA LYS A 206 5.63 13.17 9.53
C LYS A 206 5.89 11.77 10.07
N GLN A 207 6.54 11.68 11.23
CA GLN A 207 6.63 10.44 12.01
C GLN A 207 5.78 10.59 13.27
N SER A 208 4.85 9.68 13.47
CA SER A 208 4.09 9.55 14.71
C SER A 208 4.27 8.12 15.19
N LYS A 209 4.93 7.94 16.35
CA LYS A 209 5.00 6.66 17.05
C LYS A 209 4.07 6.76 18.25
N LYS A 210 3.07 5.88 18.34
CA LYS A 210 2.22 5.78 19.53
C LYS A 210 2.84 4.71 20.43
N GLU A 211 3.31 5.12 21.59
CA GLU A 211 3.71 4.18 22.64
C GLU A 211 2.45 3.83 23.42
N LYS A 212 2.19 2.53 23.65
CA LYS A 212 1.17 2.17 24.63
C LYS A 212 1.69 2.62 25.99
N PRO A 213 0.98 3.48 26.74
CA PRO A 213 1.30 3.63 28.16
C PRO A 213 1.14 2.26 28.80
N PHE A 214 2.12 1.90 29.64
CA PHE A 214 2.26 0.61 30.32
C PHE A 214 0.94 0.11 30.92
#